data_AF-A0A9D9VQQ3-F1
#
_entry.id   AF-A0A9D9VQQ3-F1
#
_cell.length_a   1.000
_cell.length_b   1.000
_cell.length_c   1.000
_cell.angle_alpha   90.00
_cell.angle_beta   90.00
_cell.angle_gamma   90.00
#
_symmetry.space_group_name_H-M   'P 1'
#
loop_
_entity.id
_entity.type
_entity.pdbx_description
1 polymer ?
#
loop_
_entity_poly.entity_id
_entity_poly.type
_entity_poly.pdbx_seq_one_letter_code
_entity_poly.pdbx_strand_id
1 'polypeptide(L)' 'MPFSKDTGVRESEKYCSLCFKDGKLCYEGNDVNEFKKRAYEGMRSKGTNIALAKFYTWMIGFAPRWKKN' A
#
# COMPACT_ATOMS: atom_id res chain seq x y z
N MET A 1 6.95 0.32 -2.90
CA MET A 1 7.29 -0.29 -4.20
C MET A 1 7.98 0.77 -5.03
N PRO A 2 9.11 0.52 -5.70
CA PRO A 2 9.61 1.46 -6.70
C PRO A 2 8.56 1.63 -7.80
N PHE A 3 8.31 2.87 -8.22
CA PHE A 3 7.29 3.18 -9.24
C PHE A 3 7.50 2.41 -10.56
N SER A 4 8.73 2.00 -10.84
CA SER A 4 9.10 1.19 -12.01
C SER A 4 8.52 -0.24 -12.02
N LYS A 5 7.93 -0.73 -10.93
CA LYS A 5 7.28 -2.06 -10.84
C LYS A 5 5.75 -1.97 -10.72
N ASP A 6 5.18 -0.79 -10.90
CA ASP A 6 3.73 -0.62 -10.87
C ASP A 6 3.14 -1.09 -12.21
N THR A 7 2.27 -2.10 -12.17
CA THR A 7 1.71 -2.75 -13.36
C THR A 7 0.38 -2.14 -13.83
N GLY A 8 -0.08 -1.07 -13.20
CA GLY A 8 -1.36 -0.43 -13.51
C GLY A 8 -1.21 1.03 -13.95
N VAL A 9 -2.32 1.61 -14.38
CA VAL A 9 -2.39 3.04 -14.73
C VAL A 9 -2.35 3.83 -13.44
N ARG A 10 -1.31 4.65 -13.24
CA ARG A 10 -1.21 5.55 -12.10
C ARG A 10 -2.16 6.72 -12.28
N GLU A 11 -3.24 6.74 -11.51
CA GLU A 11 -4.17 7.87 -11.44
C GLU A 11 -3.68 8.97 -10.48
N SER A 12 -2.63 8.70 -9.67
CA SER A 12 -2.10 9.66 -8.70
C SER A 12 -0.57 9.78 -8.78
N GLU A 13 -0.08 11.02 -8.68
CA GLU A 13 1.37 11.29 -8.56
C GLU A 13 1.94 10.84 -7.21
N LYS A 14 1.10 10.77 -6.17
CA LYS A 14 1.52 10.46 -4.80
C LYS A 14 1.38 8.97 -4.43
N TYR A 15 0.54 8.23 -5.12
CA TYR A 15 0.21 6.84 -4.80
C TYR A 15 0.31 5.94 -6.03
N CYS A 16 0.72 4.69 -5.83
CA CYS A 16 0.77 3.70 -6.91
C CYS A 16 -0.64 3.20 -7.29
N SER A 17 -0.79 2.62 -8.49
CA SER A 17 -2.07 2.18 -9.04
C SER A 17 -2.77 1.10 -8.20
N LEU A 18 -2.05 0.48 -7.27
CA LEU A 18 -2.58 -0.50 -6.32
C LEU A 18 -3.15 0.14 -5.05
N CYS A 19 -2.67 1.32 -4.68
CA CYS A 19 -3.10 2.06 -3.49
C CYS A 19 -4.18 3.09 -3.83
N PHE A 20 -4.17 3.61 -5.05
CA PHE A 20 -5.15 4.59 -5.55
C PHE A 20 -5.67 4.10 -6.89
N LYS A 21 -6.96 3.76 -6.92
CA LYS A 21 -7.66 3.21 -8.08
C LYS A 21 -9.08 3.74 -8.12
N ASP A 22 -9.60 4.02 -9.31
CA ASP A 22 -10.97 4.51 -9.53
C ASP A 22 -11.22 5.84 -8.79
N GLY A 23 -10.23 6.75 -8.83
CA GLY A 23 -10.30 8.06 -8.16
C GLY A 23 -10.32 8.03 -6.63
N LYS A 24 -10.12 6.86 -5.99
CA LYS A 24 -10.16 6.69 -4.54
C LYS A 24 -8.98 5.89 -4.02
N LEU A 25 -8.65 6.09 -2.74
CA LEU A 25 -7.72 5.20 -2.05
C LEU A 25 -8.42 3.86 -1.83
N CYS A 26 -7.77 2.76 -2.19
CA CYS A 26 -8.28 1.40 -1.94
C CYS A 26 -8.58 1.14 -0.45
N TYR A 27 -8.08 1.99 0.43
CA TYR A 27 -8.41 2.02 1.84
C TYR A 27 -8.83 3.44 2.25
N GLU A 28 -10.15 3.61 2.41
CA GLU A 28 -10.81 4.83 2.90
C GLU A 28 -10.74 4.96 4.44
N GLY A 29 -10.31 3.91 5.15
CA GLY A 29 -10.15 3.94 6.58
C GLY A 29 -8.99 4.84 7.04
N ASN A 30 -9.10 5.30 8.29
CA ASN A 30 -8.09 6.16 8.93
C ASN A 30 -7.20 5.39 9.92
N ASP A 31 -7.27 4.05 9.93
CA ASP A 31 -6.46 3.22 10.81
C ASP A 31 -5.28 2.58 10.07
N VAL A 32 -4.07 2.87 10.55
CA VAL A 32 -2.82 2.37 9.96
C VAL A 32 -2.66 0.86 10.13
N ASN A 33 -3.18 0.28 11.21
CA ASN A 33 -3.02 -1.15 11.49
C ASN A 33 -3.94 -1.98 10.61
N GLU A 34 -5.16 -1.51 10.40
CA GLU A 34 -6.07 -2.15 9.45
C GLU A 34 -5.55 -2.03 8.01
N PHE A 35 -5.01 -0.88 7.61
CA PHE A 35 -4.36 -0.74 6.30
C PHE A 35 -3.19 -1.72 6.12
N LYS A 36 -2.35 -1.88 7.16
CA LYS A 36 -1.25 -2.87 7.15
C LYS A 36 -1.78 -4.29 7.01
N LYS A 37 -2.86 -4.67 7.69
CA LYS A 37 -3.47 -6.01 7.56
C LYS A 37 -3.95 -6.27 6.14
N ARG A 38 -4.74 -5.36 5.57
CA ARG A 38 -5.26 -5.46 4.20
C ARG A 38 -4.15 -5.52 3.15
N ALA A 39 -3.12 -4.69 3.30
CA ALA A 39 -1.96 -4.71 2.42
C ALA A 39 -1.18 -6.04 2.52
N TYR A 40 -1.01 -6.58 3.73
CA TYR A 40 -0.36 -7.87 3.96
C TYR A 40 -1.14 -9.01 3.29
N GLU A 41 -2.47 -9.06 3.51
CA GLU A 41 -3.35 -10.06 2.89
C GLU A 41 -3.33 -9.97 1.36
N GLY A 42 -3.41 -8.76 0.80
CA GLY A 42 -3.32 -8.55 -0.64
C GLY A 42 -1.98 -9.01 -1.24
N MET A 43 -0.87 -8.76 -0.55
CA MET A 43 0.45 -9.25 -0.98
C MET A 43 0.57 -10.77 -0.89
N ARG A 44 0.03 -11.37 0.19
CA ARG A 44 0.02 -12.83 0.39
C ARG A 44 -0.83 -13.54 -0.67
N SER A 45 -2.01 -13.01 -0.97
CA SER A 45 -2.90 -13.53 -2.03
C SER A 45 -2.26 -13.51 -3.41
N LYS A 46 -1.42 -12.50 -3.69
CA LYS A 46 -0.63 -12.38 -4.94
C LYS A 46 0.65 -13.22 -4.96
N GLY A 47 0.90 -14.07 -3.96
CA GLY A 47 2.09 -14.94 -3.90
C GLY A 47 3.38 -14.22 -3.50
N THR A 48 3.28 -13.03 -2.88
CA THR A 48 4.47 -12.31 -2.40
C THR A 48 5.08 -13.04 -1.20
N ASN A 49 6.41 -13.17 -1.17
CA ASN A 49 7.13 -13.79 -0.07
C ASN A 49 6.83 -13.08 1.28
N ILE A 50 6.66 -13.86 2.34
CA ILE A 50 6.26 -13.39 3.69
C ILE A 50 7.21 -12.31 4.20
N ALA A 51 8.52 -12.50 4.03
CA ALA A 51 9.53 -11.54 4.47
C ALA A 51 9.37 -10.19 3.75
N LEU A 52 9.15 -10.23 2.44
CA LEU A 52 8.96 -9.05 1.60
C LEU A 52 7.63 -8.34 1.93
N ALA A 53 6.56 -9.12 2.14
CA ALA A 53 5.26 -8.59 2.52
C ALA A 53 5.32 -7.89 3.89
N LYS A 54 5.99 -8.51 4.88
CA LYS A 54 6.22 -7.89 6.20
C LYS A 54 7.06 -6.62 6.09
N PHE A 55 8.08 -6.61 5.24
CA PHE A 55 8.91 -5.43 5.02
C PHE A 55 8.10 -4.27 4.42
N TYR A 56 7.30 -4.54 3.39
CA TYR A 56 6.45 -3.53 2.77
C TYR A 56 5.35 -3.02 3.72
N THR A 57 4.72 -3.89 4.51
CA THR A 57 3.73 -3.45 5.51
C THR A 57 4.34 -2.69 6.67
N TRP A 58 5.58 -3.00 7.05
CA TRP A 58 6.32 -2.22 8.03
C TRP A 58 6.61 -0.81 7.52
N MET A 59 7.09 -0.68 6.27
CA MET A 59 7.35 0.63 5.64
C MET A 59 6.11 1.51 5.50
N ILE A 60 4.92 0.92 5.35
CA ILE A 60 3.66 1.67 5.31
C ILE A 60 3.48 2.55 6.54
N GLY A 61 3.93 2.11 7.72
CA GLY A 61 3.85 2.91 8.95
C GLY A 61 4.70 4.18 8.94
N PHE A 62 5.72 4.24 8.08
CA PHE A 62 6.59 5.41 7.92
C PHE A 62 6.08 6.37 6.84
N ALA A 63 5.02 6.02 6.12
CA ALA A 63 4.49 6.87 5.07
C ALA A 63 3.99 8.20 5.67
N PRO A 64 4.25 9.35 5.01
CA PRO A 64 3.91 10.67 5.53
C PRO A 64 2.40 10.87 5.76
N ARG A 65 1.55 10.03 5.18
CA ARG A 65 0.11 9.99 5.43
C ARG A 65 -0.25 9.64 6.89
N TRP A 66 0.56 8.84 7.56
CA TRP A 66 0.30 8.37 8.93
C TRP A 66 1.08 9.12 10.00
N LYS A 67 2.08 9.92 9.60
CA LYS A 67 2.72 10.90 10.48
C LYS A 67 1.74 12.05 10.72
N LYS A 68 0.85 11.87 11.70
CA LYS A 68 0.34 13.01 12.48
C LYS A 68 1.43 13.38 13.47
N ASN A 69 2.28 14.32 13.08
CA ASN A 69 2.91 15.26 14.00
C ASN A 69 3.16 16.57 13.26
#